data_AF-A0A6J6ZY17-F1
#
_entry.id   AF-A0A6J6ZY17-F1
#
_cell.length_a   1.000
_cell.length_b   1.000
_cell.length_c   1.000
_cell.angle_alpha   90.00
_cell.angle_beta   90.00
_cell.angle_gamma   90.00
#
_symmetry.space_group_name_H-M   'P 1'
#
loop_
_entity.id
_entity.type
_entity.pdbx_description
1 polymer ?
#
loop_
_entity_poly.entity_id
_entity_poly.type
_entity_poly.pdbx_seq_one_letter_code
_entity_poly.pdbx_strand_id
1 'polypeptide(L)'
;MPHLERFGTYVILSLSTTEKIFAFHNNVQVKYKEILSVKPVAKAWTTKVLRGLRAPGTGLPYVVALGTWRLRKGKNFVAVYGKRPAYIFTFTGGEFQQWIITPDNTPDEMAKMFEGVFQES
;
A
#
# COMPACT_ATOMS: atom_id res chain seq x y z
N MET A 1 9.59 5.60 -4.46
CA MET A 1 8.80 4.47 -3.93
C MET A 1 8.56 4.81 -2.49
N PRO A 2 7.36 4.56 -1.96
CA PRO A 2 7.07 4.88 -0.58
C PRO A 2 7.89 3.99 0.35
N HIS A 3 8.26 4.53 1.51
CA HIS A 3 9.00 3.79 2.54
C HIS A 3 8.07 3.47 3.72
N LEU A 4 8.17 2.26 4.27
CA LEU A 4 7.46 1.89 5.48
C LEU A 4 8.37 2.06 6.70
N GLU A 5 7.82 2.73 7.70
CA GLU A 5 8.47 2.94 8.99
C GLU A 5 7.49 2.64 10.12
N ARG A 6 7.99 2.10 11.22
CA ARG A 6 7.21 1.87 12.43
C ARG A 6 7.56 2.90 13.49
N PHE A 7 6.58 3.69 13.91
CA PHE A 7 6.72 4.69 14.96
C PHE A 7 5.77 4.36 16.12
N GLY A 8 6.34 3.76 17.16
CA GLY A 8 5.56 3.27 18.31
C GLY A 8 4.52 2.24 17.89
N THR A 9 3.24 2.58 18.06
CA THR A 9 2.10 1.71 17.69
C THR A 9 1.61 1.94 16.27
N TYR A 10 2.17 2.90 15.54
CA TYR A 10 1.78 3.23 14.18
C TYR A 10 2.78 2.68 13.16
N VAL A 11 2.24 2.36 11.99
CA VAL A 11 2.98 2.09 10.77
C VAL A 11 2.67 3.23 9.82
N ILE A 12 3.71 3.88 9.33
CA ILE A 12 3.61 5.04 8.45
C ILE A 12 4.17 4.64 7.10
N LEU A 13 3.38 4.90 6.05
CA LEU A 13 3.84 4.88 4.68
C LEU A 13 4.27 6.29 4.29
N SER A 14 5.56 6.51 4.33
CA SER A 14 6.20 7.78 4.00
C SER A 14 6.23 7.96 2.49
N LEU A 15 5.59 9.04 2.01
CA LEU A 15 5.58 9.44 0.61
C LEU A 15 6.61 10.55 0.37
N SER A 16 7.35 10.45 -0.71
CA SER A 16 8.14 11.56 -1.26
C SER A 16 7.23 12.72 -1.68
N THR A 17 7.81 13.91 -1.83
CA THR A 17 7.07 15.11 -2.25
C THR A 17 6.32 14.90 -3.56
N THR A 18 6.98 14.28 -4.55
CA THR A 18 6.39 13.95 -5.85
C THR A 18 5.27 12.92 -5.74
N GLU A 19 5.44 11.90 -4.88
CA GLU A 19 4.37 10.94 -4.58
C GLU A 19 3.15 11.61 -3.96
N LYS A 20 3.35 12.57 -3.05
CA LYS A 20 2.23 13.28 -2.43
C LYS A 20 1.39 14.05 -3.46
N ILE A 21 2.08 14.73 -4.37
CA ILE A 21 1.45 15.48 -5.47
C ILE A 21 0.65 14.53 -6.36
N PHE A 22 1.25 13.46 -6.87
CA PHE A 22 0.58 12.54 -7.79
C PHE A 22 -0.46 11.62 -7.13
N ALA A 23 -0.29 11.28 -5.85
CA ALA A 23 -1.27 10.51 -5.10
C ALA A 23 -2.46 11.39 -4.65
N PHE A 24 -2.29 12.72 -4.65
CA PHE A 24 -3.19 13.65 -3.96
C PHE A 24 -3.39 13.25 -2.49
N HIS A 25 -2.31 12.89 -1.82
CA HIS A 25 -2.34 12.40 -0.44
C HIS A 25 -1.03 12.71 0.29
N ASN A 26 -1.10 12.95 1.60
CA ASN A 26 0.09 12.99 2.46
C ASN A 26 0.55 11.57 2.83
N ASN A 27 1.49 11.43 3.75
CA ASN A 27 1.82 10.13 4.35
C ASN A 27 0.52 9.48 4.88
N VAL A 28 0.37 8.17 4.69
CA VAL A 28 -0.74 7.41 5.27
C VAL A 28 -0.23 6.62 6.47
N GLN A 29 -1.09 6.43 7.46
CA GLN A 29 -0.73 5.70 8.66
C GLN A 29 -1.86 4.78 9.11
N VAL A 30 -1.48 3.72 9.80
CA VAL A 30 -2.40 2.76 10.42
C VAL A 30 -1.80 2.28 11.74
N LYS A 31 -2.64 1.90 12.71
CA LYS A 31 -2.11 1.27 13.92
C LYS A 31 -1.67 -0.15 13.59
N TYR A 32 -0.53 -0.59 14.10
CA TYR A 32 -0.03 -1.94 13.89
C TYR A 32 -1.07 -3.02 14.26
N LYS A 33 -1.82 -2.80 15.36
CA LYS A 33 -2.89 -3.71 15.80
C LYS A 33 -4.09 -3.82 14.85
N GLU A 34 -4.25 -2.87 13.93
CA GLU A 34 -5.32 -2.86 12.93
C GLU A 34 -4.88 -3.56 11.64
N ILE A 35 -3.61 -3.94 11.52
CA ILE A 35 -3.09 -4.72 10.39
C ILE A 35 -3.49 -6.19 10.57
N LEU A 36 -4.38 -6.66 9.70
CA LEU A 36 -4.86 -8.03 9.69
C LEU A 36 -3.89 -8.98 9.01
N SER A 37 -3.32 -8.54 7.88
CA SER A 37 -2.35 -9.34 7.13
C SER A 37 -1.50 -8.47 6.21
N VAL A 38 -0.30 -8.96 5.93
CA VAL A 38 0.61 -8.43 4.91
C VAL A 38 0.95 -9.56 3.96
N LYS A 39 0.60 -9.40 2.67
CA LYS A 39 0.79 -10.42 1.63
C LYS A 39 1.67 -9.90 0.51
N PRO A 40 2.77 -10.56 0.15
CA PRO A 40 3.46 -10.29 -1.09
C PRO A 40 2.55 -10.65 -2.28
N VAL A 41 2.70 -9.93 -3.39
CA VAL A 41 2.06 -10.25 -4.65
C VAL A 41 3.02 -10.01 -5.81
N ALA A 42 3.25 -11.03 -6.61
CA ALA A 42 4.20 -10.96 -7.72
C ALA A 42 3.75 -10.00 -8.83
N LYS A 43 2.44 -9.82 -9.04
CA LYS A 43 1.87 -8.98 -10.11
C LYS A 43 0.73 -8.10 -9.60
N ALA A 44 1.04 -6.83 -9.36
CA ALA A 44 0.04 -5.86 -8.91
C ALA A 44 -0.94 -5.43 -10.01
N TRP A 45 -0.51 -5.39 -11.28
CA TRP A 45 -1.34 -4.92 -12.42
C TRP A 45 -2.34 -5.97 -12.91
N THR A 46 -3.17 -6.46 -12.01
CA THR A 46 -4.29 -7.34 -12.31
C THR A 46 -5.56 -6.72 -11.76
N THR A 47 -6.69 -7.00 -12.41
CA THR A 47 -8.02 -6.60 -11.91
C THR A 47 -8.36 -7.27 -10.57
N LYS A 48 -7.62 -8.31 -10.16
CA LYS A 48 -7.77 -8.93 -8.83
C LYS A 48 -7.04 -8.16 -7.73
N VAL A 49 -5.98 -7.41 -8.04
CA VAL A 49 -5.21 -6.65 -7.05
C VAL A 49 -5.64 -5.18 -7.10
N LEU A 50 -5.46 -4.54 -8.24
CA LEU A 50 -5.86 -3.15 -8.48
C LEU A 50 -7.34 -3.10 -8.87
N ARG A 51 -8.21 -3.08 -7.86
CA ARG A 51 -9.68 -3.01 -7.98
C ARG A 51 -10.23 -1.64 -7.65
N GLY A 52 -11.36 -1.31 -8.26
CA GLY A 52 -12.12 -0.11 -7.98
C GLY A 52 -11.82 1.03 -8.96
N LEU A 53 -12.44 2.18 -8.70
CA LEU A 53 -12.30 3.39 -9.50
C LEU A 53 -11.29 4.33 -8.86
N ARG A 54 -10.25 4.72 -9.60
CA ARG A 54 -9.26 5.70 -9.16
C ARG A 54 -9.91 7.08 -8.98
N ALA A 55 -9.91 7.62 -7.75
CA ALA A 55 -10.38 8.96 -7.42
C ALA A 55 -10.01 9.39 -5.97
N PRO A 56 -9.10 10.36 -5.75
CA PRO A 56 -8.16 11.02 -6.68
C PRO A 56 -6.85 10.24 -6.89
N GLY A 57 -5.96 10.73 -7.76
CA GLY A 57 -4.62 10.15 -7.97
C GLY A 57 -4.16 10.07 -9.43
N THR A 58 -2.92 9.66 -9.67
CA THR A 58 -2.32 9.45 -10.99
C THR A 58 -2.17 7.98 -11.31
N GLY A 59 -2.43 7.58 -12.56
CA GLY A 59 -2.23 6.21 -13.02
C GLY A 59 -1.81 6.16 -14.48
N LEU A 60 -0.59 5.70 -14.74
CA LEU A 60 -0.13 5.30 -16.07
C LEU A 60 0.05 3.78 -16.05
N PRO A 61 -0.78 3.01 -16.79
CA PRO A 61 -0.75 1.55 -16.76
C PRO A 61 0.65 0.97 -16.89
N TYR A 62 0.98 0.02 -16.01
CA TYR A 62 2.27 -0.69 -15.92
C TYR A 62 3.49 0.16 -15.55
N VAL A 63 3.33 1.48 -15.38
CA VAL A 63 4.40 2.40 -14.99
C VAL A 63 4.21 2.84 -13.55
N VAL A 64 3.06 3.41 -13.21
CA VAL A 64 2.80 3.94 -11.87
C VAL A 64 1.30 4.03 -11.60
N ALA A 65 0.87 3.64 -10.40
CA ALA A 65 -0.47 3.89 -9.89
C ALA A 65 -0.37 4.47 -8.48
N LEU A 66 -0.84 5.70 -8.29
CA LEU A 66 -0.76 6.46 -7.06
C LEU A 66 -2.12 7.04 -6.70
N GLY A 67 -2.47 6.96 -5.42
CA GLY A 67 -3.63 7.63 -4.84
C GLY A 67 -4.73 6.68 -4.37
N THR A 68 -5.94 7.21 -4.26
CA THR A 68 -7.07 6.52 -3.66
C THR A 68 -7.89 5.79 -4.71
N TRP A 69 -8.13 4.51 -4.48
CA TRP A 69 -8.98 3.67 -5.33
C TRP A 69 -10.24 3.32 -4.57
N ARG A 70 -11.39 3.78 -5.06
CA ARG A 70 -12.69 3.62 -4.42
C ARG A 70 -13.36 2.33 -4.85
N LEU A 71 -13.83 1.57 -3.88
CA LEU A 71 -14.57 0.34 -4.06
C LEU A 71 -16.05 0.60 -3.76
N ARG A 72 -16.92 -0.38 -4.04
CA ARG A 72 -18.35 -0.28 -3.67
C ARG A 72 -18.54 -0.07 -2.17
N LYS A 73 -17.65 -0.62 -1.34
CA LYS A 73 -17.57 -0.39 0.09
C LYS A 73 -16.14 -0.01 0.43
N GLY A 74 -15.91 1.23 0.87
CA GLY A 74 -14.59 1.72 1.29
C GLY A 74 -13.63 2.06 0.15
N LYS A 75 -12.36 2.20 0.51
CA LYS A 75 -11.29 2.67 -0.38
C LYS A 75 -9.96 2.02 -0.03
N ASN A 76 -9.11 1.88 -1.04
CA ASN A 76 -7.73 1.44 -0.93
C ASN A 76 -6.80 2.62 -1.19
N PHE A 77 -5.65 2.61 -0.53
CA PHE A 77 -4.53 3.44 -0.94
C PHE A 77 -3.62 2.62 -1.86
N VAL A 78 -3.23 3.19 -2.98
CA VAL A 78 -2.40 2.52 -3.99
C VAL A 78 -1.15 3.34 -4.23
N ALA A 79 0.01 2.68 -4.16
CA ALA A 79 1.31 3.23 -4.56
C ALA A 79 2.17 2.14 -5.21
N VAL A 80 1.79 1.77 -6.44
CA VAL A 80 2.40 0.68 -7.20
C VAL A 80 3.33 1.23 -8.28
N TYR A 81 4.52 0.65 -8.39
CA TYR A 81 5.56 1.09 -9.32
C TYR A 81 6.03 -0.04 -10.24
N GLY A 82 5.96 0.22 -11.55
CA GLY A 82 6.41 -0.72 -12.58
C GLY A 82 5.72 -2.07 -12.44
N LYS A 83 6.36 -3.14 -12.94
CA LYS A 83 5.87 -4.52 -12.80
C LYS A 83 6.51 -5.27 -11.62
N ARG A 84 7.05 -4.53 -10.64
CA ARG A 84 7.72 -5.13 -9.46
C ARG A 84 6.70 -5.84 -8.56
N PRO A 85 7.15 -6.79 -7.73
CA PRO A 85 6.33 -7.29 -6.63
C PRO A 85 5.79 -6.14 -5.78
N ALA A 86 4.60 -6.33 -5.26
CA ALA A 86 3.96 -5.40 -4.34
C ALA A 86 3.56 -6.13 -3.06
N TYR A 87 3.09 -5.38 -2.08
CA TYR A 87 2.50 -5.90 -0.86
C TYR A 87 1.08 -5.40 -0.72
N ILE A 88 0.19 -6.30 -0.30
CA ILE A 88 -1.18 -5.99 0.06
C ILE A 88 -1.28 -6.05 1.57
N PHE A 89 -1.50 -4.90 2.17
CA PHE A 89 -1.87 -4.77 3.56
C PHE A 89 -3.38 -4.78 3.65
N THR A 90 -3.95 -5.60 4.51
CA THR A 90 -5.40 -5.60 4.80
C THR A 90 -5.62 -5.16 6.24
N PHE A 91 -6.59 -4.29 6.46
CA PHE A 91 -6.84 -3.69 7.76
C PHE A 91 -8.23 -4.04 8.30
N THR A 92 -8.35 -4.12 9.62
CA THR A 92 -9.63 -4.25 10.33
C THR A 92 -10.29 -2.89 10.59
N GLY A 93 -9.53 -1.81 10.52
CA GLY A 93 -9.98 -0.44 10.73
C GLY A 93 -8.99 0.59 10.17
N GLY A 94 -9.35 1.86 10.29
CA GLY A 94 -8.59 2.98 9.72
C GLY A 94 -9.22 3.57 8.47
N GLU A 95 -8.50 4.48 7.82
CA GLU A 95 -9.01 5.22 6.66
C GLU A 95 -9.19 4.35 5.41
N PHE A 96 -8.29 3.39 5.22
CA PHE A 96 -8.26 2.51 4.06
C PHE A 96 -8.56 1.09 4.49
N GLN A 97 -9.19 0.32 3.61
CA GLN A 97 -9.35 -1.12 3.80
C GLN A 97 -8.06 -1.87 3.48
N GLN A 98 -7.33 -1.39 2.48
CA GLN A 98 -6.06 -1.96 2.08
C GLN A 98 -5.07 -0.89 1.63
N TRP A 99 -3.79 -1.19 1.82
CA TRP A 99 -2.72 -0.56 1.06
C TRP A 99 -2.18 -1.56 0.05
N ILE A 100 -1.99 -1.11 -1.19
CA ILE A 100 -1.36 -1.89 -2.26
C ILE A 100 -0.15 -1.10 -2.72
N ILE A 101 1.04 -1.55 -2.32
CA ILE A 101 2.24 -0.73 -2.41
C ILE A 101 3.43 -1.50 -2.96
N THR A 102 4.29 -0.81 -3.68
CA THR A 102 5.65 -1.25 -4.00
C THR A 102 6.61 -0.45 -3.12
N PRO A 103 6.96 -0.94 -1.91
CA PRO A 103 7.86 -0.23 -1.03
C PRO A 103 9.31 -0.34 -1.51
N ASP A 104 10.17 0.53 -1.02
CA ASP A 104 11.62 0.41 -1.17
C ASP A 104 12.29 -0.44 -0.07
N ASN A 105 11.55 -0.83 0.97
CA ASN A 105 11.98 -1.81 1.96
C ASN A 105 12.32 -3.15 1.29
N THR A 106 13.36 -3.81 1.81
CA THR A 106 13.74 -5.17 1.41
C THR A 106 12.72 -6.21 1.91
N PRO A 107 12.61 -7.38 1.26
CA PRO A 107 11.74 -8.46 1.75
C PRO A 107 12.03 -8.87 3.20
N ASP A 108 13.29 -8.90 3.61
CA ASP A 108 13.69 -9.27 4.98
C ASP A 108 13.26 -8.20 5.99
N GLU A 109 13.37 -6.91 5.64
CA GLU A 109 12.84 -5.81 6.46
C GLU A 109 11.31 -5.91 6.60
N MET A 110 10.61 -6.25 5.53
CA MET A 110 9.16 -6.44 5.55
C MET A 110 8.76 -7.62 6.44
N ALA A 111 9.42 -8.77 6.29
CA ALA A 111 9.16 -9.96 7.10
C ALA A 111 9.40 -9.67 8.59
N LYS A 112 10.51 -8.99 8.91
CA LYS A 112 10.85 -8.60 10.28
C LYS A 112 9.89 -7.55 10.87
N MET A 113 9.52 -6.52 10.10
CA MET A 113 8.65 -5.44 10.58
C MET A 113 7.23 -5.92 10.90
N PHE A 114 6.74 -6.90 10.14
CA PHE A 114 5.38 -7.42 10.20
C PHE A 114 5.31 -8.86 10.69
N GLU A 115 6.31 -9.30 11.47
CA GLU A 115 6.33 -10.62 12.09
C GLU A 115 5.00 -10.90 12.83
N GLY A 116 4.45 -12.09 12.61
CA GLY A 116 3.15 -12.52 13.16
C GLY A 116 1.91 -12.13 12.35
N VAL A 117 2.01 -11.15 11.43
CA VAL A 117 0.93 -10.82 10.47
C VAL A 117 1.36 -10.94 9.01
N PHE A 118 2.65 -11.18 8.77
CA PHE A 118 3.20 -11.48 7.46
C PHE A 118 2.79 -12.88 7.01
N GLN A 119 2.31 -12.99 5.77
CA GLN A 119 1.90 -14.25 5.17
C GLN A 119 2.79 -14.50 3.96
N GLU A 120 3.55 -15.59 3.99
CA GLU A 120 4.34 -16.02 2.84
C GLU A 120 3.42 -16.36 1.66
N SER A 121 3.91 -16.13 0.44
CA SER A 121 3.15 -16.33 -0.81
C SER A 121 3.08 -17.78 -1.24
#